data_AF-A0A833Y298-F1
#
_entry.id   AF-A0A833Y298-F1
#
_cell.length_a   1.000
_cell.length_b   1.000
_cell.length_c   1.000
_cell.angle_alpha   90.00
_cell.angle_beta   90.00
_cell.angle_gamma   90.00
#
_symmetry.space_group_name_H-M   'P 1'
#
loop_
_entity.id
_entity.type
_entity.pdbx_description
1 polymer ?
#
loop_
_entity_poly.entity_id
_entity_poly.type
_entity_poly.pdbx_seq_one_letter_code
_entity_poly.pdbx_strand_id
1 'polypeptide(L)'
;MLIGADPSYIDNRCIRVAIHHYFFYGTRQWHPRVRFAKVQLYNNYTKNWGIYAVFAIVESQIYSQCNIFEVGQKKMAFKCLTEKEEAMTGRIRSEGDLFVSGTQAGLMIESSDHNMFHPSEYYPTWTVEPPTGDLKLVLQHCTGWQSVLLPVDQKVDS
;
A
#
# COMPACT_ATOMS: atom_id res chain seq x y z
N MET A 1 6.79 5.51 6.44
CA MET A 1 6.67 6.40 5.27
C MET A 1 5.42 7.26 5.37
N LEU A 2 5.59 8.59 5.35
CA LEU A 2 4.51 9.58 5.32
C LEU A 2 4.43 10.20 3.92
N ILE A 3 3.23 10.19 3.32
CA ILE A 3 2.94 10.82 2.03
C ILE A 3 1.88 11.89 2.28
N GLY A 4 2.18 13.16 1.94
CA GLY A 4 1.33 14.30 2.30
C GLY A 4 1.54 14.72 3.76
N ALA A 5 2.50 15.63 3.98
CA ALA A 5 2.95 16.00 5.32
C ALA A 5 1.90 16.81 6.12
N ASP A 6 1.23 17.74 5.46
CA ASP A 6 0.33 18.72 6.09
C ASP A 6 -1.11 18.55 5.58
N PRO A 7 -2.12 18.43 6.47
CA PRO A 7 -3.53 18.33 6.09
C PRO A 7 -4.14 19.63 5.52
N SER A 8 -3.43 20.77 5.56
CA SER A 8 -3.84 22.02 4.90
C SER A 8 -3.31 22.14 3.47
N TYR A 9 -2.30 21.34 3.10
CA TYR A 9 -1.66 21.43 1.79
C TYR A 9 -2.40 20.58 0.75
N ILE A 10 -3.51 21.14 0.27
CA ILE A 10 -4.46 20.53 -0.64
C ILE A 10 -3.90 20.13 -2.01
N ASP A 11 -2.80 20.76 -2.43
CA ASP A 11 -2.15 20.50 -3.72
C ASP A 11 -1.50 19.12 -3.78
N ASN A 12 -1.32 18.45 -2.63
CA ASN A 12 -0.86 17.06 -2.55
C ASN A 12 -1.79 16.05 -3.26
N ARG A 13 -2.99 16.44 -3.70
CA ARG A 13 -3.88 15.61 -4.53
C ARG A 13 -3.26 15.21 -5.87
N CYS A 14 -2.25 15.95 -6.35
CA CYS A 14 -1.53 15.60 -7.56
C CYS A 14 -0.55 14.43 -7.36
N ILE A 15 -0.20 14.09 -6.12
CA ILE A 15 0.79 13.05 -5.82
C ILE A 15 0.22 11.68 -6.17
N ARG A 16 1.01 10.91 -6.94
CA ARG A 16 0.74 9.52 -7.28
C ARG A 16 1.98 8.70 -6.94
N VAL A 17 1.80 7.59 -6.21
CA VAL A 17 2.91 6.72 -5.81
C VAL A 17 2.53 5.26 -6.02
N ALA A 18 3.41 4.48 -6.64
CA ALA A 18 3.36 3.02 -6.63
C ALA A 18 4.41 2.49 -5.67
N ILE A 19 4.02 1.59 -4.78
CA ILE A 19 4.90 0.92 -3.81
C ILE A 19 4.70 -0.57 -4.02
N HIS A 20 5.76 -1.26 -4.44
CA HIS A 20 5.64 -2.66 -4.78
C HIS A 20 6.89 -3.45 -4.49
N HIS A 21 6.69 -4.74 -4.25
CA HIS A 21 7.77 -5.70 -4.01
C HIS A 21 8.70 -5.30 -2.86
N TYR A 22 8.19 -4.60 -1.85
CA TYR A 22 8.93 -4.29 -0.62
C TYR A 22 8.66 -5.30 0.49
N PHE A 23 9.67 -5.54 1.33
CA PHE A 23 9.51 -6.25 2.60
C PHE A 23 9.62 -5.28 3.78
N PHE A 24 8.49 -5.01 4.44
CA PHE A 24 8.43 -4.19 5.66
C PHE A 24 8.44 -5.10 6.88
N TYR A 25 9.54 -5.11 7.65
CA TYR A 25 9.73 -6.03 8.77
C TYR A 25 10.05 -5.32 10.08
N GLY A 26 9.29 -5.64 11.15
CA GLY A 26 9.60 -5.19 12.52
C GLY A 26 9.40 -3.69 12.76
N THR A 27 8.72 -3.01 11.84
CA THR A 27 8.50 -1.57 11.82
C THR A 27 7.25 -1.18 12.61
N ARG A 28 7.29 -0.09 13.38
CA ARG A 28 6.17 0.28 14.27
C ARG A 28 4.86 0.63 13.55
N GLN A 29 4.92 1.46 12.49
CA GLN A 29 3.76 1.96 11.72
C GLN A 29 4.18 2.66 10.42
N TRP A 30 3.20 3.08 9.60
CA TRP A 30 3.33 3.92 8.39
C TRP A 30 3.85 3.19 7.12
N HIS A 31 3.11 2.21 6.63
CA HIS A 31 3.45 1.43 5.42
C HIS A 31 2.37 1.48 4.33
N PRO A 32 1.98 2.66 3.79
CA PRO A 32 2.27 4.04 4.21
C PRO A 32 1.19 4.66 5.11
N ARG A 33 1.44 5.88 5.60
CA ARG A 33 0.40 6.82 6.04
C ARG A 33 0.24 7.91 4.97
N VAL A 34 -0.98 8.13 4.48
CA VAL A 34 -1.22 8.94 3.27
C VAL A 34 -2.28 10.01 3.52
N ARG A 35 -2.03 11.24 3.06
CA ARG A 35 -3.00 12.33 2.89
C ARG A 35 -3.07 12.75 1.43
N PHE A 36 -4.28 13.04 0.94
CA PHE A 36 -4.63 13.57 -0.40
C PHE A 36 -4.20 12.73 -1.62
N ALA A 37 -3.05 12.08 -1.55
CA ALA A 37 -2.41 11.37 -2.64
C ALA A 37 -3.16 10.09 -3.03
N LYS A 38 -2.89 9.63 -4.26
CA LYS A 38 -3.29 8.32 -4.77
C LYS A 38 -2.12 7.36 -4.68
N VAL A 39 -2.30 6.23 -4.01
CA VAL A 39 -1.21 5.26 -3.76
C VAL A 39 -1.64 3.86 -4.18
N GLN A 40 -0.87 3.23 -5.07
CA GLN A 40 -1.00 1.81 -5.36
C GLN A 40 0.00 1.02 -4.50
N LEU A 41 -0.48 -0.01 -3.80
CA LEU A 41 0.32 -0.98 -3.06
C LEU A 41 0.12 -2.35 -3.71
N TYR A 42 1.17 -2.96 -4.24
CA TYR A 42 1.04 -4.34 -4.76
C TYR A 42 2.25 -5.23 -4.50
N ASN A 43 1.98 -6.51 -4.24
CA ASN A 43 3.00 -7.52 -3.94
C ASN A 43 4.05 -7.10 -2.91
N ASN A 44 3.66 -6.32 -1.90
CA ASN A 44 4.50 -6.06 -0.74
C ASN A 44 4.25 -7.11 0.33
N TYR A 45 5.27 -7.42 1.12
CA TYR A 45 5.15 -8.23 2.31
C TYR A 45 5.36 -7.34 3.54
N THR A 46 4.34 -7.23 4.39
CA THR A 46 4.41 -6.48 5.64
C THR A 46 4.27 -7.45 6.81
N LYS A 47 5.29 -7.50 7.67
CA LYS A 47 5.36 -8.42 8.80
C LYS A 47 5.71 -7.72 10.10
N ASN A 48 5.03 -8.13 11.18
CA ASN A 48 5.36 -7.75 12.55
C ASN A 48 5.34 -6.23 12.80
N TRP A 49 4.24 -5.56 12.41
CA TRP A 49 4.04 -4.15 12.74
C TRP A 49 3.55 -3.95 14.18
N GLY A 50 3.85 -2.78 14.75
CA GLY A 50 3.52 -2.45 16.14
C GLY A 50 2.11 -1.87 16.35
N ILE A 51 1.62 -1.03 15.43
CA ILE A 51 0.35 -0.30 15.61
C ILE A 51 -0.64 -0.56 14.47
N TYR A 52 -0.26 -0.27 13.23
CA TYR A 52 -1.00 -0.58 11.99
C TYR A 52 -0.01 -0.66 10.82
N ALA A 53 -0.40 -1.31 9.72
CA ALA A 53 0.38 -1.35 8.49
C ALA A 53 0.08 -0.12 7.63
N VAL A 54 -1.11 -0.03 7.02
CA VAL A 54 -1.51 1.04 6.10
C VAL A 54 -2.50 1.99 6.75
N PHE A 55 -2.39 3.28 6.48
CA PHE A 55 -3.31 4.29 7.00
C PHE A 55 -3.68 5.34 5.96
N ALA A 56 -4.95 5.36 5.58
CA ALA A 56 -5.54 6.40 4.73
C ALA A 56 -6.25 7.46 5.58
N ILE A 57 -5.97 8.73 5.29
CA ILE A 57 -6.56 9.90 5.96
C ILE A 57 -6.70 11.05 4.96
N VAL A 58 -7.57 12.02 5.25
CA VAL A 58 -7.72 13.28 4.49
C VAL A 58 -7.75 13.06 2.97
N GLU A 59 -8.87 12.54 2.46
CA GLU A 59 -9.11 12.32 1.02
C GLU A 59 -8.13 11.39 0.29
N SER A 60 -7.14 10.82 0.98
CA SER A 60 -6.20 9.91 0.34
C SER A 60 -6.92 8.68 -0.20
N GLN A 61 -6.41 8.13 -1.29
CA GLN A 61 -6.94 6.92 -1.88
C GLN A 61 -5.83 5.90 -2.00
N ILE A 62 -6.03 4.69 -1.47
CA ILE A 62 -5.05 3.61 -1.52
C ILE A 62 -5.65 2.38 -2.19
N TYR A 63 -5.05 1.94 -3.29
CA TYR A 63 -5.39 0.70 -3.98
C TYR A 63 -4.39 -0.39 -3.59
N SER A 64 -4.81 -1.33 -2.75
CA SER A 64 -4.00 -2.44 -2.23
C SER A 64 -4.34 -3.72 -2.98
N GLN A 65 -3.34 -4.35 -3.61
CA GLN A 65 -3.53 -5.52 -4.45
C GLN A 65 -2.48 -6.62 -4.21
N CYS A 66 -2.92 -7.83 -3.89
CA CYS A 66 -2.04 -9.01 -3.75
C CYS A 66 -0.81 -8.80 -2.84
N ASN A 67 -0.96 -8.00 -1.78
CA ASN A 67 0.02 -7.86 -0.71
C ASN A 67 -0.16 -8.96 0.34
N ILE A 68 0.87 -9.21 1.13
CA ILE A 68 0.87 -10.17 2.24
C ILE A 68 1.00 -9.39 3.55
N PHE A 69 0.05 -9.57 4.46
CA PHE A 69 0.06 -8.98 5.79
C PHE A 69 0.12 -10.06 6.87
N GLU A 70 1.19 -10.08 7.65
CA GLU A 70 1.42 -11.06 8.72
C GLU A 70 1.72 -10.37 10.05
N VAL A 71 0.72 -10.33 10.92
CA VAL A 71 0.85 -9.70 12.23
C VAL A 71 1.75 -10.47 13.21
N GLY A 72 2.45 -9.72 14.06
CA GLY A 72 3.00 -10.19 15.35
C GLY A 72 2.05 -9.92 16.53
N GLN A 73 1.98 -8.66 17.01
CA GLN A 73 1.23 -8.30 18.24
C GLN A 73 -0.15 -7.64 18.02
N LYS A 74 -0.30 -6.70 17.08
CA LYS A 74 -1.57 -5.98 16.83
C LYS A 74 -2.20 -6.32 15.50
N LYS A 75 -3.40 -6.91 15.53
CA LYS A 75 -4.02 -7.61 14.39
C LYS A 75 -4.47 -6.73 13.22
N MET A 76 -4.67 -5.43 13.40
CA MET A 76 -5.23 -4.57 12.34
C MET A 76 -4.16 -4.13 11.34
N ALA A 77 -4.33 -4.51 10.08
CA ALA A 77 -3.48 -4.08 8.98
C ALA A 77 -3.83 -2.65 8.53
N PHE A 78 -5.11 -2.37 8.33
CA PHE A 78 -5.59 -1.14 7.75
C PHE A 78 -6.33 -0.26 8.75
N LYS A 79 -6.15 1.05 8.54
CA LYS A 79 -6.85 2.08 9.28
C LYS A 79 -7.34 3.14 8.30
N CYS A 80 -8.56 3.63 8.51
CA CYS A 80 -9.11 4.79 7.83
C CYS A 80 -9.68 5.73 8.90
N LEU A 81 -9.35 7.02 8.87
CA LEU A 81 -9.88 8.01 9.81
C LEU A 81 -10.11 9.37 9.13
N THR A 82 -11.05 10.12 9.72
CA THR A 82 -11.31 11.53 9.44
C THR A 82 -10.45 12.35 10.41
N GLU A 83 -9.54 13.21 9.92
CA GLU A 83 -8.68 14.03 10.81
C GLU A 83 -9.43 15.25 11.39
N LYS A 84 -10.50 15.74 10.73
CA LYS A 84 -11.37 16.86 11.17
C LYS A 84 -12.80 16.64 10.68
N GLU A 85 -13.81 17.20 11.37
CA GLU A 85 -15.24 17.01 11.05
C GLU A 85 -15.62 17.39 9.60
N GLU A 86 -14.90 18.33 8.99
CA GLU A 86 -15.15 18.80 7.61
C GLU A 86 -14.29 18.10 6.54
N ALA A 87 -13.25 17.35 6.93
CA ALA A 87 -12.33 16.74 5.98
C ALA A 87 -12.86 15.36 5.55
N MET A 88 -12.90 15.09 4.24
CA MET A 88 -13.35 13.77 3.76
C MET A 88 -12.38 12.66 4.19
N THR A 89 -12.93 11.53 4.63
CA THR A 89 -12.18 10.36 5.11
C THR A 89 -11.33 9.75 4.00
N GLY A 90 -10.11 9.32 4.35
CA GLY A 90 -9.28 8.54 3.42
C GLY A 90 -9.91 7.17 3.12
N ARG A 91 -9.65 6.63 1.93
CA ARG A 91 -10.24 5.39 1.43
C ARG A 91 -9.15 4.37 1.10
N ILE A 92 -9.42 3.11 1.40
CA ILE A 92 -8.59 1.97 1.00
C ILE A 92 -9.50 0.98 0.29
N ARG A 93 -9.03 0.47 -0.86
CA ARG A 93 -9.60 -0.70 -1.55
C ARG A 93 -8.57 -1.82 -1.48
N SER A 94 -8.99 -3.01 -1.07
CA SER A 94 -8.14 -4.20 -0.97
C SER A 94 -8.64 -5.27 -1.94
N GLU A 95 -7.77 -5.76 -2.82
CA GLU A 95 -8.09 -6.75 -3.85
C GLU A 95 -7.06 -7.89 -3.84
N GLY A 96 -7.51 -9.09 -3.50
CA GLY A 96 -6.62 -10.26 -3.48
C GLY A 96 -5.48 -10.20 -2.46
N ASP A 97 -5.52 -9.30 -1.46
CA ASP A 97 -4.55 -9.27 -0.35
C ASP A 97 -4.70 -10.49 0.55
N LEU A 98 -3.57 -11.03 1.05
CA LEU A 98 -3.53 -12.15 1.97
C LEU A 98 -3.26 -11.68 3.41
N PHE A 99 -4.19 -11.97 4.32
CA PHE A 99 -4.08 -11.69 5.76
C PHE A 99 -3.79 -12.98 6.52
N VAL A 100 -2.58 -13.14 7.04
CA VAL A 100 -2.09 -14.39 7.68
C VAL A 100 -2.05 -14.24 9.20
N SER A 101 -2.03 -15.36 9.93
CA SER A 101 -1.79 -15.41 11.38
C SER A 101 -2.79 -14.59 12.23
N GLY A 102 -4.06 -14.58 11.81
CA GLY A 102 -5.11 -13.85 12.51
C GLY A 102 -5.06 -12.33 12.30
N THR A 103 -4.33 -11.86 11.28
CA THR A 103 -4.40 -10.48 10.81
C THR A 103 -5.84 -10.17 10.37
N GLN A 104 -6.34 -9.01 10.79
CA GLN A 104 -7.61 -8.45 10.37
C GLN A 104 -7.33 -7.32 9.39
N ALA A 105 -8.07 -7.27 8.29
CA ALA A 105 -7.98 -6.17 7.34
C ALA A 105 -8.21 -4.83 8.05
N GLY A 106 -9.24 -4.71 8.90
CA GLY A 106 -9.57 -3.48 9.61
C GLY A 106 -10.70 -2.71 8.92
N LEU A 107 -10.86 -1.42 9.26
CA LEU A 107 -11.90 -0.56 8.69
C LEU A 107 -11.61 -0.23 7.23
N MET A 108 -12.37 -0.86 6.34
CA MET A 108 -12.50 -0.53 4.92
C MET A 108 -13.82 0.23 4.73
N ILE A 109 -13.80 1.35 4.01
CA ILE A 109 -15.05 1.98 3.57
C ILE A 109 -15.42 1.34 2.24
N GLU A 110 -16.28 0.32 2.30
CA GLU A 110 -16.94 -0.25 1.13
C GLU A 110 -18.08 0.67 0.69
N SER A 111 -17.74 1.86 0.21
CA SER A 111 -18.71 2.69 -0.50
C SER A 111 -18.74 2.22 -1.96
N SER A 112 -19.93 1.87 -2.46
CA SER A 112 -20.27 1.54 -3.85
C SER A 112 -20.09 2.73 -4.81
N ASP A 113 -18.97 3.44 -4.69
CA ASP A 113 -18.82 4.82 -5.11
C ASP A 113 -17.83 4.91 -6.27
N HIS A 114 -18.28 5.48 -7.38
CA HIS A 114 -17.60 5.63 -8.68
C HIS A 114 -16.34 6.54 -8.64
N ASN A 115 -15.78 6.80 -7.46
CA ASN A 115 -14.79 7.86 -7.22
C ASN A 115 -13.45 7.36 -6.63
N MET A 116 -13.29 6.04 -6.47
CA MET A 116 -12.00 5.45 -6.11
C MET A 116 -11.12 5.33 -7.36
N PHE A 117 -9.89 5.84 -7.29
CA PHE A 117 -8.96 5.73 -8.39
C PHE A 117 -8.58 4.26 -8.65
N HIS A 118 -8.32 3.96 -9.91
CA HIS A 118 -7.76 2.70 -10.34
C HIS A 118 -6.38 2.90 -11.01
N PRO A 119 -5.38 2.07 -10.70
CA PRO A 119 -4.10 2.00 -11.41
C PRO A 119 -4.18 2.11 -12.94
N SER A 120 -5.19 1.48 -13.56
CA SER A 120 -5.38 1.48 -15.02
C SER A 120 -5.69 2.85 -15.62
N GLU A 121 -6.01 3.86 -14.81
CA GLU A 121 -6.11 5.25 -15.26
C GLU A 121 -4.75 5.84 -15.68
N TYR A 122 -3.63 5.26 -15.20
CA TYR A 122 -2.28 5.82 -15.38
C TYR A 122 -1.35 4.92 -16.18
N TYR A 123 -1.52 3.61 -16.13
CA TYR A 123 -0.73 2.65 -16.91
C TYR A 123 -1.60 1.46 -17.32
N PRO A 124 -1.39 0.91 -18.53
CA PRO A 124 -2.26 -0.14 -19.07
C PRO A 124 -2.07 -1.49 -18.37
N THR A 125 -0.87 -1.78 -17.88
CA THR A 125 -0.50 -3.05 -17.25
C THR A 125 0.53 -2.84 -16.14
N TRP A 126 0.56 -3.76 -15.17
CA TRP A 126 1.57 -3.84 -14.11
C TRP A 126 1.73 -5.29 -13.69
N THR A 127 2.94 -5.69 -13.29
CA THR A 127 3.24 -7.08 -12.92
C THR A 127 2.71 -7.37 -11.52
N VAL A 128 1.66 -8.17 -11.43
CA VAL A 128 1.08 -8.63 -10.16
C VAL A 128 1.11 -10.15 -10.10
N GLU A 129 1.65 -10.67 -9.01
CA GLU A 129 1.69 -12.09 -8.72
C GLU A 129 0.71 -12.45 -7.58
N PRO A 130 0.17 -13.67 -7.52
CA PRO A 130 -0.65 -14.10 -6.39
C PRO A 130 0.15 -14.07 -5.07
N PRO A 131 -0.46 -13.70 -3.93
CA PRO A 131 0.22 -13.61 -2.64
C PRO A 131 0.52 -15.00 -2.04
N THR A 132 1.52 -15.68 -2.57
CA THR A 132 1.87 -17.06 -2.24
C THR A 132 3.07 -17.16 -1.28
N GLY A 133 3.34 -18.38 -0.79
CA GLY A 133 4.57 -18.68 -0.06
C GLY A 133 5.84 -18.41 -0.88
N ASP A 134 5.78 -18.65 -2.21
CA ASP A 134 6.91 -18.39 -3.10
C ASP A 134 7.20 -16.90 -3.22
N LEU A 135 6.16 -16.08 -3.46
CA LEU A 135 6.30 -14.62 -3.47
C LEU A 135 6.86 -14.12 -2.12
N LYS A 136 6.38 -14.66 -1.01
CA LYS A 136 6.91 -14.33 0.32
C LYS A 136 8.41 -14.62 0.43
N LEU A 137 8.87 -15.80 0.00
CA LEU A 137 10.29 -16.16 0.02
C LEU A 137 11.11 -15.20 -0.86
N VAL A 138 10.63 -14.92 -2.08
CA VAL A 138 11.28 -13.94 -2.97
C VAL A 138 11.40 -12.59 -2.28
N LEU A 139 10.33 -12.07 -1.69
CA LEU A 139 10.37 -10.77 -1.01
C LEU A 139 11.30 -10.76 0.20
N GLN A 140 11.42 -11.85 0.93
CA GLN A 140 12.33 -11.93 2.08
C GLN A 140 13.82 -11.96 1.68
N HIS A 141 14.13 -12.54 0.51
CA HIS A 141 15.51 -12.75 0.08
C HIS A 141 16.00 -11.73 -0.95
N CYS A 142 15.08 -11.14 -1.72
CA CYS A 142 15.38 -10.30 -2.88
C CYS A 142 14.99 -8.84 -2.69
N THR A 143 14.65 -8.40 -1.47
CA THR A 143 14.39 -6.98 -1.18
C THR A 143 15.55 -6.34 -0.43
N GLY A 144 15.65 -5.01 -0.53
CA GLY A 144 16.77 -4.25 0.01
C GLY A 144 17.99 -4.27 -0.91
N TRP A 145 19.08 -3.68 -0.42
CA TRP A 145 20.32 -3.61 -1.18
C TRP A 145 20.91 -5.01 -1.37
N GLN A 146 21.32 -5.29 -2.61
CA GLN A 146 21.99 -6.53 -3.00
C GLN A 146 23.17 -6.21 -3.91
N SER A 147 24.22 -7.01 -3.78
CA SER A 147 25.39 -6.96 -4.67
C SER A 147 25.14 -7.77 -5.95
N VAL A 148 24.12 -7.39 -6.71
CA VAL A 148 23.75 -7.99 -8.01
C VAL A 148 23.85 -6.95 -9.12
N LEU A 149 24.16 -7.42 -10.34
CA LEU A 149 24.18 -6.54 -11.51
C LEU A 149 22.77 -6.04 -11.81
N LEU A 150 22.66 -4.78 -12.26
CA LEU A 150 21.41 -4.24 -12.76
C LEU A 150 20.99 -4.98 -14.03
N PRO A 151 19.67 -5.20 -14.24
CA PRO A 151 19.17 -5.69 -15.51
C PRO A 151 19.63 -4.77 -16.65
N VAL A 152 19.89 -5.36 -17.82
CA VAL A 152 20.20 -4.58 -19.01
C VAL A 152 18.93 -3.84 -19.45
N ASP A 153 19.03 -2.55 -19.73
CA ASP A 153 17.91 -1.77 -20.25
C ASP A 153 17.36 -2.44 -21.52
N GLN A 154 16.12 -2.90 -21.48
CA GLN A 154 15.41 -3.33 -22.68
C GLN A 154 14.97 -2.08 -23.44
N LYS A 155 15.58 -1.82 -24.60
CA LYS A 155 15.04 -0.86 -25.56
C LYS A 155 13.69 -1.39 -26.03
N VAL A 156 12.62 -0.69 -25.68
CA VAL A 156 11.32 -0.91 -26.28
C VAL A 156 11.39 -0.29 -27.67
N ASP A 157 11.48 -1.13 -28.70
CA ASP A 157 11.31 -0.67 -30.08
C ASP A 157 9.91 -0.06 -30.20
N SER A 158 9.87 1.22 -30.61
CA SER A 158 8.66 2.04 -30.71
C SER A 158 7.92 1.81 -32.01
#